data_AF-A0A7S0IM30-F1
#
_entry.id   AF-A0A7S0IM30-F1
#
_cell.length_a   1.000
_cell.length_b   1.000
_cell.length_c   1.000
_cell.angle_alpha   90.00
_cell.angle_beta   90.00
_cell.angle_gamma   90.00
#
_symmetry.space_group_name_H-M   'P 1'
#
loop_
_entity.id
_entity.type
_entity.pdbx_description
1 polymer ?
#
loop_
_entity_poly.entity_id
_entity_poly.type
_entity_poly.pdbx_seq_one_letter_code
_entity_poly.pdbx_strand_id
1 'polypeptide(L)'
;DVDETNGSLVVLPRDAPQPPAPWHQPASAECNQWLDANARQYALAARVPAGDAVLFSSRVWHCSEPNRSATDRRVFYTQYSPAPLGGESPLLLAVPSDPQLSLLHGCTRASLDPWAAVSSISSCAGRDQDEAYRTPDED
;
A
#
# COMPACT_ATOMS: atom_id res chain seq x y z
N ASP A 1 -13.60 9.23 3.20
CA ASP A 1 -13.03 9.92 2.03
C ASP A 1 -11.57 10.27 2.30
N VAL A 2 -10.76 10.38 1.25
CA VAL A 2 -9.37 10.86 1.28
C VAL A 2 -9.31 12.20 0.55
N ASP A 3 -8.71 13.19 1.20
CA ASP A 3 -8.56 14.55 0.69
C ASP A 3 -7.23 15.19 1.11
N GLU A 4 -7.02 16.46 0.73
CA GLU A 4 -5.78 17.22 1.01
C GLU A 4 -5.53 17.48 2.50
N THR A 5 -6.54 17.33 3.35
CA THR A 5 -6.43 17.61 4.79
C THR A 5 -6.11 16.36 5.60
N ASN A 6 -6.53 15.19 5.13
CA ASN A 6 -6.37 13.94 5.86
C ASN A 6 -5.21 13.06 5.37
N GLY A 7 -4.29 13.66 4.62
CA GLY A 7 -3.08 13.03 4.12
C GLY A 7 -3.34 12.29 2.82
N SER A 8 -3.64 12.99 1.73
CA SER A 8 -3.81 12.36 0.42
C SER A 8 -2.56 11.60 -0.05
N LEU A 9 -2.74 10.61 -0.94
CA LEU A 9 -1.65 10.04 -1.71
C LEU A 9 -1.27 11.05 -2.81
N VAL A 10 -0.03 11.53 -2.80
CA VAL A 10 0.53 12.31 -3.90
C VAL A 10 1.32 11.40 -4.82
N VAL A 11 1.13 11.60 -6.13
CA VAL A 11 1.76 10.81 -7.19
C VAL A 11 2.42 11.77 -8.17
N LEU A 12 3.68 11.51 -8.53
CA LEU A 12 4.33 12.19 -9.65
C LEU A 12 4.00 11.46 -10.95
N PRO A 13 3.23 12.06 -11.88
CA PRO A 13 2.88 11.42 -13.14
C PRO A 13 4.13 11.10 -13.96
N ARG A 14 4.08 10.02 -14.75
CA ARG A 14 5.24 9.56 -15.54
C ARG A 14 5.65 10.52 -16.65
N ASP A 15 4.71 11.31 -17.15
CA ASP A 15 4.88 12.33 -18.18
C ASP A 15 5.36 13.68 -17.62
N ALA A 16 5.37 13.85 -16.31
CA ALA A 16 6.01 15.00 -15.67
C ALA A 16 7.55 14.90 -15.75
N PRO A 17 8.27 16.02 -15.60
CA PRO A 17 9.71 16.00 -15.30
C PRO A 17 10.01 15.03 -14.14
N GLN A 18 11.11 14.29 -14.24
CA GLN A 18 11.46 13.22 -13.31
C GLN A 18 12.75 13.54 -12.55
N PRO A 19 12.93 13.03 -11.32
CA PRO A 19 14.21 13.09 -10.63
C PRO A 19 15.27 12.25 -11.38
N PRO A 20 16.57 12.47 -11.09
CA PRO A 20 17.65 11.63 -11.62
C PRO A 20 17.39 10.14 -11.36
N ALA A 21 17.70 9.27 -12.31
CA ALA A 21 17.53 7.82 -12.20
C ALA A 21 16.14 7.38 -11.65
N PRO A 22 15.01 7.79 -12.28
CA PRO A 22 13.67 7.68 -11.69
C PRO A 22 13.17 6.24 -11.48
N TRP A 23 13.91 5.26 -11.99
CA TRP A 23 13.57 3.83 -11.93
C TRP A 23 14.49 3.02 -11.01
N HIS A 24 15.51 3.66 -10.42
CA HIS A 24 16.46 3.04 -9.49
C HIS A 24 16.27 3.63 -8.09
N GLN A 25 15.72 2.81 -7.19
CA GLN A 25 15.20 3.20 -5.87
C GLN A 25 16.23 3.14 -4.72
N PRO A 26 17.29 3.94 -4.75
CA PRO A 26 17.59 4.65 -3.52
C PRO A 26 17.20 6.10 -3.71
N ALA A 27 16.39 6.60 -2.77
CA ALA A 27 16.14 8.02 -2.57
C ALA A 27 17.49 8.70 -2.25
N SER A 28 18.27 8.98 -3.29
CA SER A 28 19.56 9.64 -3.17
C SER A 28 19.35 11.08 -2.71
N ALA A 29 20.39 11.71 -2.17
CA ALA A 29 20.33 13.12 -1.80
C ALA A 29 19.92 14.01 -2.98
N GLU A 30 20.40 13.68 -4.19
CA GLU A 30 20.03 14.38 -5.42
C GLU A 30 18.56 14.17 -5.80
N CYS A 31 18.03 12.94 -5.67
CA CYS A 31 16.61 12.67 -5.89
C CYS A 31 15.73 13.44 -4.89
N ASN A 32 16.09 13.42 -3.61
CA ASN A 32 15.34 14.12 -2.57
C ASN A 32 15.36 15.63 -2.80
N GLN A 33 16.53 16.20 -3.10
CA GLN A 33 16.66 17.63 -3.43
C GLN A 33 15.81 18.01 -4.65
N TRP A 34 15.79 17.16 -5.69
CA TRP A 34 14.94 17.38 -6.85
C TRP A 34 13.46 17.32 -6.47
N LEU A 35 13.04 16.32 -5.71
CA LEU A 35 11.65 16.17 -5.26
C LEU A 35 11.22 17.36 -4.39
N ASP A 36 12.06 17.81 -3.45
CA ASP A 36 11.77 18.97 -2.61
C ASP A 36 11.57 20.25 -3.43
N ALA A 37 12.36 20.43 -4.50
CA ALA A 37 12.27 21.59 -5.37
C ALA A 37 11.09 21.54 -6.35
N ASN A 38 10.66 20.34 -6.79
CA ASN A 38 9.76 20.19 -7.95
C ASN A 38 8.43 19.50 -7.65
N ALA A 39 8.35 18.62 -6.64
CA ALA A 39 7.18 17.77 -6.44
C ALA A 39 5.89 18.59 -6.22
N ARG A 40 5.97 19.74 -5.55
CA ARG A 40 4.80 20.62 -5.36
C ARG A 40 4.20 21.15 -6.66
N GLN A 41 5.00 21.27 -7.72
CA GLN A 41 4.54 21.78 -9.01
C GLN A 41 3.95 20.67 -9.89
N TYR A 42 4.49 19.46 -9.81
CA TYR A 42 4.19 18.40 -10.77
C TYR A 42 3.45 17.19 -10.18
N ALA A 43 3.50 16.99 -8.87
CA ALA A 43 2.78 15.90 -8.22
C ALA A 43 1.29 16.23 -8.10
N LEU A 44 0.48 15.19 -8.18
CA LEU A 44 -0.98 15.26 -8.10
C LEU A 44 -1.43 14.57 -6.82
N ALA A 45 -2.22 15.27 -5.99
CA ALA A 45 -2.89 14.71 -4.83
C ALA A 45 -4.16 13.96 -5.27
N ALA A 46 -4.29 12.71 -4.84
CA ALA A 46 -5.46 11.89 -5.10
C ALA A 46 -6.57 12.20 -4.08
N ARG A 47 -7.62 12.90 -4.52
CA ARG A 47 -8.87 13.03 -3.76
C ARG A 47 -9.77 11.84 -4.10
N VAL A 48 -10.07 11.00 -3.12
CA VAL A 48 -10.68 9.68 -3.36
C VAL A 48 -11.86 9.48 -2.39
N PRO A 49 -13.10 9.44 -2.88
CA PRO A 49 -14.26 9.05 -2.07
C PRO A 49 -14.11 7.64 -1.48
N ALA A 50 -14.76 7.38 -0.35
CA ALA A 50 -14.82 6.05 0.23
C ALA A 50 -15.53 5.07 -0.74
N GLY A 51 -14.88 3.93 -1.01
CA GLY A 51 -15.35 2.93 -1.97
C GLY A 51 -14.65 3.01 -3.33
N ASP A 52 -14.01 4.13 -3.66
CA ASP A 52 -13.21 4.26 -4.87
C ASP A 52 -11.77 3.75 -4.67
N ALA A 53 -11.07 3.52 -5.78
CA ALA A 53 -9.69 3.04 -5.79
C ALA A 53 -8.82 3.87 -6.74
N VAL A 54 -7.55 4.05 -6.36
CA VAL A 54 -6.52 4.63 -7.21
C VAL A 54 -5.58 3.51 -7.65
N LEU A 55 -5.41 3.37 -8.96
CA LEU A 55 -4.48 2.42 -9.56
C LEU A 55 -3.31 3.21 -10.15
N PHE A 56 -2.10 2.86 -9.75
CA PHE A 56 -0.88 3.45 -10.28
C PHE A 56 0.22 2.41 -10.42
N SER A 57 1.17 2.65 -11.33
CA SER A 57 2.32 1.76 -11.50
C SER A 57 3.27 1.91 -10.30
N SER A 58 3.78 0.80 -9.75
CA SER A 58 4.79 0.83 -8.67
C SER A 58 6.09 1.57 -9.03
N ARG A 59 6.26 1.94 -10.31
CA ARG A 59 7.41 2.70 -10.81
C ARG A 59 7.24 4.22 -10.69
N VAL A 60 6.07 4.73 -10.34
CA VAL A 60 5.89 6.18 -10.13
C VAL A 60 6.32 6.58 -8.72
N TRP A 61 6.91 7.78 -8.60
CA TRP A 61 7.17 8.36 -7.29
C TRP A 61 5.84 8.70 -6.63
N HIS A 62 5.69 8.31 -5.37
CA HIS A 62 4.49 8.57 -4.59
C HIS A 62 4.83 8.65 -3.10
N CYS A 63 4.07 9.43 -2.36
CA CYS A 63 4.11 9.45 -0.90
C CYS A 63 2.75 9.87 -0.34
N SER A 64 2.51 9.60 0.95
CA SER A 64 1.35 10.19 1.63
C SER A 64 1.72 11.56 2.17
N GLU A 65 0.82 12.52 2.01
CA GLU A 65 0.92 13.79 2.72
C GLU A 65 0.66 13.61 4.22
N PRO A 66 1.11 14.57 5.06
CA PRO A 66 0.77 14.58 6.47
C PRO A 66 -0.74 14.66 6.69
N ASN A 67 -1.29 13.78 7.53
CA ASN A 67 -2.67 13.88 8.00
C ASN A 67 -2.76 15.00 9.03
N ARG A 68 -3.50 16.07 8.71
CA ARG A 68 -3.73 17.25 9.59
C ARG A 68 -5.13 17.26 10.19
N SER A 69 -5.94 16.23 9.92
CA SER A 69 -7.27 16.09 10.48
C SER A 69 -7.22 15.49 11.89
N ALA A 70 -8.33 15.57 12.63
CA ALA A 70 -8.48 14.95 13.94
C ALA A 70 -8.85 13.46 13.89
N THR A 71 -8.90 12.87 12.69
CA THR A 71 -9.40 11.52 12.46
C THR A 71 -8.38 10.67 11.71
N ASP A 72 -8.34 9.38 12.01
CA ASP A 72 -7.49 8.44 11.30
C ASP A 72 -7.97 8.24 9.86
N ARG A 73 -7.02 8.28 8.91
CA ARG A 73 -7.24 7.91 7.51
C ARG A 73 -7.01 6.42 7.34
N ARG A 74 -8.05 5.68 6.93
CA ARG A 74 -7.95 4.25 6.57
C ARG A 74 -7.88 4.05 5.07
N VAL A 75 -6.94 3.22 4.62
CA VAL A 75 -6.78 2.82 3.22
C VAL A 75 -6.52 1.32 3.14
N PHE A 76 -7.00 0.68 2.08
CA PHE A 76 -6.67 -0.70 1.75
C PHE A 76 -5.69 -0.69 0.58
N TYR A 77 -4.57 -1.39 0.74
CA TYR A 77 -3.53 -1.49 -0.28
C TYR A 77 -3.49 -2.91 -0.83
N THR A 78 -3.43 -3.03 -2.15
CA THR A 78 -3.17 -4.29 -2.85
C THR A 78 -2.14 -4.04 -3.93
N GLN A 79 -1.29 -5.03 -4.18
CA GLN A 79 -0.26 -4.96 -5.20
C GLN A 79 -0.42 -6.14 -6.15
N TYR A 80 -0.56 -5.82 -7.44
CA TYR A 80 -0.51 -6.80 -8.51
C TYR A 80 0.92 -6.93 -9.05
N SER A 81 1.37 -8.16 -9.25
CA SER A 81 2.65 -8.48 -9.88
C SER A 81 2.44 -9.64 -10.86
N PRO A 82 3.06 -9.60 -12.06
CA PRO A 82 2.95 -10.68 -13.04
C PRO A 82 3.67 -11.97 -12.60
N ALA A 83 4.54 -11.89 -11.59
CA ALA A 83 5.21 -13.02 -10.99
C ALA A 83 5.10 -12.92 -9.45
N PRO A 84 5.13 -14.05 -8.73
CA PRO A 84 5.24 -14.03 -7.27
C PRO A 84 6.41 -13.14 -6.84
N LEU A 85 6.12 -12.16 -5.99
CA LEU A 85 7.18 -11.38 -5.34
C LEU A 85 7.84 -12.33 -4.32
N GLY A 86 9.16 -12.51 -4.37
CA GLY A 86 9.89 -13.33 -3.39
C GLY A 86 10.25 -12.55 -2.12
N GLY A 87 10.39 -13.23 -0.97
CA GLY A 87 10.86 -12.67 0.30
C GLY A 87 10.37 -13.44 1.54
N GLU A 88 11.07 -13.32 2.68
CA GLU A 88 10.76 -14.07 3.92
C GLU A 88 9.57 -13.53 4.74
N SER A 89 9.06 -12.31 4.45
CA SER A 89 7.76 -11.81 4.96
C SER A 89 7.43 -10.39 4.46
N PRO A 90 6.14 -9.99 4.38
CA PRO A 90 4.94 -10.81 4.39
C PRO A 90 4.27 -10.82 3.01
N LEU A 91 4.31 -11.99 2.35
CA LEU A 91 3.37 -12.40 1.30
C LEU A 91 2.03 -12.88 1.88
N LEU A 92 1.79 -12.67 3.19
CA LEU A 92 0.66 -13.22 3.96
C LEU A 92 -0.73 -12.84 3.42
N LEU A 93 -0.82 -11.89 2.47
CA LEU A 93 -2.07 -11.47 1.83
C LEU A 93 -2.00 -11.47 0.29
N ALA A 94 -0.92 -11.99 -0.31
CA ALA A 94 -0.81 -12.11 -1.76
C ALA A 94 -1.75 -13.24 -2.25
N VAL A 95 -2.93 -12.87 -2.74
CA VAL A 95 -3.83 -13.82 -3.41
C VAL A 95 -3.21 -14.20 -4.76
N PRO A 96 -2.94 -15.48 -5.05
CA PRO A 96 -2.48 -15.90 -6.35
C PRO A 96 -3.46 -15.47 -7.44
N SER A 97 -2.99 -14.67 -8.39
CA SER A 97 -3.77 -14.35 -9.59
C SER A 97 -3.55 -15.44 -10.64
N ASP A 98 -4.12 -16.62 -10.42
CA ASP A 98 -4.08 -17.66 -11.47
C ASP A 98 -5.08 -17.28 -12.58
N PRO A 99 -4.62 -16.97 -13.81
CA PRO A 99 -5.52 -16.67 -14.94
C PRO A 99 -6.35 -17.89 -15.38
N GLN A 100 -6.03 -19.11 -14.93
CA GLN A 100 -6.83 -20.31 -15.21
C GLN A 100 -7.95 -20.54 -14.20
N LEU A 101 -7.90 -19.92 -13.00
CA LEU A 101 -9.00 -19.99 -12.03
C LEU A 101 -10.25 -19.19 -12.47
N SER A 102 -10.11 -18.24 -13.40
CA SER A 102 -11.25 -17.55 -14.03
C SER A 102 -12.04 -18.40 -15.04
N LEU A 103 -11.53 -19.58 -15.43
CA LEU A 103 -12.23 -20.51 -16.33
C LEU A 103 -12.89 -21.69 -15.60
N LEU A 104 -12.53 -21.95 -14.33
CA LEU A 104 -13.04 -23.09 -13.55
C LEU A 104 -14.24 -22.77 -12.66
N HIS A 105 -14.56 -21.49 -12.45
CA HIS A 105 -15.81 -21.09 -11.83
C HIS A 105 -16.53 -20.15 -12.77
N GLY A 106 -17.61 -20.63 -13.40
CA GLY A 106 -18.65 -19.81 -14.00
C GLY A 106 -19.35 -18.97 -12.93
N CYS A 107 -18.61 -18.07 -12.29
CA CYS A 107 -19.09 -17.18 -11.26
C CYS A 107 -19.68 -15.94 -11.94
N THR A 108 -20.85 -16.14 -12.54
CA THR A 108 -21.80 -15.06 -12.78
C THR A 108 -22.07 -14.38 -11.43
N ARG A 109 -21.48 -13.20 -11.21
CA ARG A 109 -21.94 -12.16 -10.27
C ARG A 109 -22.58 -12.72 -8.99
N ALA A 110 -21.86 -13.56 -8.25
CA ALA A 110 -22.28 -13.99 -6.92
C ALA A 110 -21.54 -13.13 -5.90
N SER A 111 -22.32 -12.36 -5.16
CA SER A 111 -21.99 -11.72 -3.89
C SER A 111 -20.89 -12.49 -3.13
N LEU A 112 -19.66 -11.99 -3.19
CA LEU A 112 -18.63 -12.37 -2.23
C LEU A 112 -18.91 -11.57 -0.95
N ASP A 113 -19.52 -12.22 0.02
CA ASP A 113 -19.62 -11.70 1.38
C ASP A 113 -18.20 -11.68 1.98
N PRO A 114 -17.61 -10.49 2.24
CA PRO A 114 -16.23 -10.38 2.71
C PRO A 114 -16.01 -10.98 4.10
N TRP A 115 -17.08 -11.32 4.85
CA TRP A 115 -16.95 -11.91 6.19
C TRP A 115 -16.62 -13.41 6.19
N ALA A 116 -16.89 -14.14 5.10
CA ALA A 116 -16.64 -15.59 5.04
C ALA A 116 -15.15 -15.94 5.02
N ALA A 117 -14.29 -15.06 4.51
CA ALA A 117 -12.84 -15.29 4.46
C ALA A 117 -12.14 -15.10 5.82
N VAL A 118 -12.73 -14.33 6.74
CA VAL A 118 -12.12 -14.00 8.03
C VAL A 118 -12.29 -15.13 9.06
N SER A 119 -13.39 -15.90 8.97
CA SER A 119 -13.70 -16.96 9.94
C SER A 119 -12.74 -18.15 9.91
N SER A 120 -11.98 -18.35 8.82
CA SER A 120 -11.03 -19.46 8.72
C SER A 120 -9.68 -19.19 9.42
N ILE A 121 -9.36 -17.94 9.76
CA ILE A 121 -8.07 -17.57 10.36
C ILE A 121 -8.10 -17.78 11.90
N SER A 122 -9.29 -17.77 12.51
CA SER A 122 -9.45 -17.85 13.97
C SER A 122 -9.14 -19.23 14.58
N SER A 123 -8.88 -20.27 13.78
CA SER A 123 -8.64 -21.64 14.29
C SER A 123 -7.16 -21.97 14.54
N CYS A 124 -6.21 -21.10 14.22
CA CYS A 124 -4.78 -21.42 14.29
C CYS A 124 -3.96 -20.59 15.29
N ALA A 125 -4.56 -19.60 15.97
CA ALA A 125 -3.88 -18.82 17.00
C ALA A 125 -4.20 -19.41 18.39
N GLY A 126 -3.55 -20.51 18.72
CA GLY A 126 -3.77 -21.21 19.98
C GLY A 126 -2.58 -22.05 20.42
N ARG A 127 -1.44 -21.39 20.71
CA ARG A 127 -0.53 -21.69 21.84
C ARG A 127 0.79 -20.91 21.74
N ASP A 128 1.24 -20.50 22.91
CA ASP A 128 2.60 -20.13 23.31
C ASP A 128 3.15 -18.78 22.81
N GLN A 129 3.13 -17.78 23.69
CA GLN A 129 4.34 -17.17 24.27
C GLN A 129 3.96 -16.10 25.30
N ASP A 130 3.79 -16.53 26.55
CA ASP A 130 4.13 -15.72 27.73
C ASP A 130 5.65 -15.81 27.90
N GLU A 131 6.41 -14.72 27.74
CA GLU A 131 7.57 -14.42 28.60
C GLU A 131 8.25 -13.07 28.27
N ALA A 132 8.39 -12.28 29.35
CA ALA A 132 9.52 -11.39 29.67
C ALA A 132 9.79 -10.14 28.82
N TYR A 133 9.23 -9.01 29.26
CA TYR A 133 9.88 -7.69 29.17
C TYR A 133 10.38 -7.30 30.57
N ARG A 134 11.67 -7.51 30.85
CA ARG A 134 12.39 -6.87 31.98
C ARG A 134 13.27 -5.78 31.41
N THR A 135 13.04 -4.55 31.83
CA THR A 135 13.95 -3.41 31.62
C THR A 135 15.12 -3.48 32.60
N PRO A 136 16.36 -3.15 32.21
CA PRO A 136 17.41 -2.86 33.17
C PRO A 136 17.34 -1.39 33.61
N ASP A 137 17.45 -1.17 34.92
CA ASP A 137 17.73 0.13 35.54
C ASP A 137 19.16 0.58 35.20
N GLU A 138 19.33 1.87 34.91
CA GLU A 138 20.64 2.52 34.81
C GLU A 138 20.86 3.38 36.07
N ASP A 139 21.96 3.09 36.78
CA ASP A 139 22.57 3.90 37.85
C ASP A 139 23.28 5.15 37.30
#